data_AF-A0A2P5VJG9-F1
#
_entry.id   AF-A0A2P5VJG9-F1
#
_cell.length_a   1.000
_cell.length_b   1.000
_cell.length_c   1.000
_cell.angle_alpha   90.00
_cell.angle_beta   90.00
_cell.angle_gamma   90.00
#
_symmetry.space_group_name_H-M   'P 1'
#
loop_
_entity.id
_entity.type
_entity.pdbx_description
1 polymer ?
#
loop_
_entity_poly.entity_id
_entity_poly.type
_entity_poly.pdbx_seq_one_letter_code
_entity_poly.pdbx_strand_id
1 'polypeptide(L)' 'AMVVSPAFEGKSRVQQHQMVYQALQGRMGGQLHALALQTEVPEANS' A
#
# COMPACT_ATOMS: atom_id res chain seq x y z
N ALA A 1 -0.11 -9.39 2.73
CA ALA A 1 -0.93 -8.88 1.62
C ALA A 1 -0.03 -8.13 0.66
N MET A 2 -0.08 -8.45 -0.64
CA MET A 2 0.68 -7.78 -1.70
C MET A 2 -0.25 -6.81 -2.41
N VAL A 3 0.15 -5.54 -2.53
CA VAL A 3 -0.65 -4.50 -3.22
C VAL A 3 0.14 -4.03 -4.43
N VAL A 4 -0.45 -4.21 -5.61
CA VAL A 4 0.11 -3.78 -6.89
C VAL A 4 -0.78 -2.65 -7.43
N SER A 5 -0.20 -1.48 -7.65
CA SER A 5 -0.94 -0.30 -8.14
C SER A 5 -0.04 0.65 -8.94
N PRO A 6 -0.51 1.18 -10.08
CA PRO A 6 0.22 2.20 -10.84
C PRO A 6 0.37 3.52 -10.06
N ALA A 7 -0.45 3.76 -9.04
CA ALA A 7 -0.36 4.95 -8.19
C ALA A 7 0.94 5.02 -7.36
N PHE A 8 1.73 3.94 -7.31
CA PHE A 8 3.01 3.87 -6.60
C PHE A 8 4.21 4.36 -7.43
N GLU A 9 4.03 4.61 -8.72
CA GLU A 9 5.11 5.08 -9.59
C GLU A 9 5.70 6.40 -9.09
N GLY A 10 7.04 6.48 -9.03
CA GLY A 10 7.76 7.65 -8.53
C GLY A 10 7.60 7.94 -7.03
N LYS A 11 6.93 7.07 -6.26
CA LYS A 11 6.78 7.22 -4.80
C LYS A 11 7.81 6.40 -4.05
N SER A 12 8.31 6.93 -2.93
CA SER A 12 9.17 6.18 -2.02
C SER A 12 8.37 5.07 -1.32
N ARG A 13 9.05 4.03 -0.84
CA ARG A 13 8.40 2.93 -0.10
C ARG A 13 7.54 3.44 1.07
N VAL A 14 8.03 4.43 1.81
CA VAL A 14 7.28 5.05 2.93
C VAL A 14 5.98 5.70 2.43
N GLN A 15 6.02 6.41 1.30
CA GLN A 15 4.83 7.04 0.72
C GLN A 15 3.81 5.99 0.23
N GLN A 16 4.28 4.91 -0.40
CA GLN A 16 3.41 3.80 -0.84
C GLN A 16 2.69 3.18 0.37
N HIS A 17 3.41 2.91 1.45
CA HIS A 17 2.82 2.40 2.69
C HIS A 17 1.79 3.38 3.27
N GLN A 18 2.10 4.68 3.34
CA GLN A 18 1.16 5.70 3.83
C GLN A 18 -0.13 5.73 3.00
N MET A 19 -0.03 5.66 1.67
CA MET A 19 -1.19 5.63 0.78
C MET A 19 -2.06 4.40 1.03
N VAL A 20 -1.45 3.23 1.23
CA VAL A 20 -2.20 2.01 1.58
C VAL A 20 -2.84 2.13 2.96
N TYR A 21 -2.10 2.63 3.96
CA TYR A 21 -2.64 2.87 5.29
C TYR A 21 -3.81 3.85 5.28
N GLN A 22 -3.74 4.94 4.51
CA GLN A 22 -4.83 5.91 4.36
C GLN A 22 -6.06 5.28 3.68
N ALA A 23 -5.87 4.49 2.62
CA ALA A 23 -6.97 3.78 1.95
C ALA A 23 -7.65 2.75 2.87
N LEU A 24 -6.88 2.12 3.76
CA LEU A 24 -7.40 1.19 4.77
C LEU A 24 -8.06 1.95 5.95
N GLN A 25 -7.48 3.07 6.39
CA GLN A 25 -8.03 3.89 7.47
C GLN A 25 -9.35 4.58 7.09
N GLY A 26 -9.56 4.91 5.81
CA GLY A 26 -10.85 5.42 5.31
C GLY A 26 -12.03 4.46 5.51
N ARG A 27 -11.75 3.18 5.81
CA ARG A 27 -12.75 2.16 6.16
C ARG A 27 -12.67 1.69 7.62
N MET A 28 -11.67 2.13 8.40
CA MET A 28 -11.42 1.71 9.77
C MET A 28 -11.89 2.77 10.77
N GLY A 29 -13.20 3.01 10.82
CA GLY A 29 -13.82 3.87 11.82
C GLY A 29 -13.89 3.28 13.25
N GLY A 30 -12.98 2.40 13.66
CA GLY A 30 -13.00 2.02 15.08
C GLY A 30 -12.09 0.90 15.56
N GLN A 31 -11.69 -0.06 14.73
CA GLN A 31 -10.92 -1.19 15.25
C GLN A 31 -9.92 -1.73 14.22
N LEU A 32 -8.67 -1.85 14.71
CA LEU A 32 -7.91 -3.10 14.73
C LEU A 32 -6.66 -3.27 13.84
N HIS A 33 -5.60 -3.61 14.56
CA HIS A 33 -4.41 -4.42 14.24
C HIS A 33 -3.44 -3.97 13.14
N ALA A 34 -2.17 -3.85 13.55
CA ALA A 34 -1.00 -3.63 12.70
C ALA A 34 -0.80 -4.82 11.76
N LEU A 35 -1.43 -4.75 10.58
CA LEU A 35 -1.15 -5.65 9.46
C LEU A 35 0.17 -5.24 8.81
N ALA A 36 1.18 -6.11 8.91
CA ALA A 36 2.43 -5.96 8.16
C ALA A 36 2.14 -6.14 6.67
N LEU A 37 2.28 -5.06 5.90
CA LEU A 37 2.12 -5.06 4.45
C LEU A 37 3.49 -5.00 3.77
N GLN A 38 3.65 -5.78 2.69
CA GLN A 38 4.76 -5.67 1.73
C GLN A 38 4.20 -5.08 0.43
N THR A 39 4.91 -4.11 -0.14
CA THR A 39 4.53 -3.45 -1.39
C THR A 39 5.64 -3.62 -2.42
N GLU A 40 5.24 -3.94 -3.64
CA GLU A 40 6.12 -4.28 -4.75
C GLU A 40 5.57 -3.61 -6.02
N VAL A 41 6.46 -3.23 -6.93
CA VAL A 41 6.10 -2.62 -8.23
C VAL A 41 6.03 -3.75 -9.26
N PRO A 42 5.00 -3.79 -10.14
CA PRO A 42 4.86 -4.89 -11.07
C PRO A 42 6.05 -4.92 -12.06
N GLU A 43 6.72 -6.06 -12.14
CA GLU A 43 7.74 -6.31 -13.17
C GLU A 43 7.04 -6.44 -14.53
N ALA A 44 7.39 -5.55 -15.46
CA ALA A 44 6.97 -5.65 -16.85
C ALA A 44 7.73 -6.82 -17.49
N ASN A 45 7.10 -7.99 -17.54
CA ASN A 45 7.58 -9.13 -18.32
C ASN A 45 7.76 -8.68 -19.78
N SER A 46 9.01 -8.51 -20.21
CA SER A 46 9.42 -8.32 -21.61
C SER A 46 9.96 -9.63 -22.17
#